data_AF-A0A9P1GYL2-F1
#
_entry.id   AF-A0A9P1GYL2-F1
#
_cell.length_a   1.000
_cell.length_b   1.000
_cell.length_c   1.000
_cell.angle_alpha   90.00
_cell.angle_beta   90.00
_cell.angle_gamma   90.00
#
_symmetry.space_group_name_H-M   'P 1'
#
loop_
_entity.id
_entity.type
_entity.pdbx_description
1 polymer ?
#
loop_
_entity_poly.entity_id
_entity_poly.type
_entity_poly.pdbx_seq_one_letter_code
_entity_poly.pdbx_strand_id
1 'polypeptide(L)'
;MGATWINEYTQPTIFGLCQKFGLETAEQYIDGYTVYEDGEGQIRKRLDNNQTENASFSVEAPDAEQDPLTAFVMLIAMAAAERDIYRFDNFPAEEDVSLAEWVAKRTKPFGTIPHPVNAITQVPAGDVYVSTSNGHHYKSRQVILANPTNTYKNIRFSPRLPKSKDTLVSNTKPGIYAKVIMTYSSPWWREAGLVGKFESVTGPICFSWDISDLDAKQYSLAVFVAGKVAAAWHELSEPAQEEAIIEHLARLVGPELATNARDVVEINTVDTAMRCESLLDACISQEETAYEWKGYLEGAITSGKRAAEEVIDSLARGK
;
A
#
# COMPACT_ATOMS: atom_id res chain seq x y z
N MET A 1 -6.54 -6.11 6.62
CA MET A 1 -5.96 -5.13 5.67
C MET A 1 -5.61 -5.89 4.38
N GLY A 2 -5.44 -5.25 3.23
CA GLY A 2 -5.04 -5.96 2.00
C GLY A 2 -3.65 -6.63 2.12
N ALA A 3 -3.02 -6.98 1.00
CA ALA A 3 -1.63 -7.47 0.94
C ALA A 3 -0.64 -6.40 1.43
N THR A 4 -0.61 -6.14 2.73
CA THR A 4 0.29 -5.25 3.43
C THR A 4 1.11 -6.11 4.36
N TRP A 5 2.40 -6.21 4.06
CA TRP A 5 3.34 -7.06 4.77
C TRP A 5 3.82 -6.40 6.04
N ILE A 6 3.09 -6.63 7.12
CA ILE A 6 3.45 -6.12 8.44
C ILE A 6 4.51 -7.05 9.02
N ASN A 7 5.72 -6.55 9.22
CA ASN A 7 6.81 -7.32 9.81
C ASN A 7 7.71 -6.44 10.66
N GLU A 8 8.36 -7.03 11.66
CA GLU A 8 9.18 -6.32 12.64
C GLU A 8 10.48 -5.74 12.05
N TYR A 9 10.96 -6.28 10.93
CA TYR A 9 12.27 -5.95 10.38
C TYR A 9 12.24 -4.71 9.50
N THR A 10 11.33 -4.68 8.52
CA THR A 10 11.25 -3.62 7.50
C THR A 10 10.15 -2.61 7.78
N GLN A 11 9.13 -2.98 8.57
CA GLN A 11 7.99 -2.13 8.88
C GLN A 11 7.75 -2.05 10.41
N PRO A 12 8.77 -1.68 11.21
CA PRO A 12 8.73 -1.78 12.67
C PRO A 12 7.65 -0.89 13.29
N THR A 13 7.33 0.27 12.72
CA THR A 13 6.33 1.17 13.32
C THR A 13 4.93 0.58 13.18
N ILE A 14 4.50 0.21 11.97
CA ILE A 14 3.18 -0.40 11.76
C ILE A 14 3.06 -1.76 12.47
N PHE A 15 4.13 -2.56 12.53
CA PHE A 15 4.16 -3.79 13.32
C PHE A 15 3.92 -3.51 14.82
N GLY A 16 4.65 -2.54 15.39
CA GLY A 16 4.44 -2.10 16.77
C GLY A 16 3.04 -1.53 17.01
N LEU A 17 2.43 -0.84 16.04
CA LEU A 17 1.04 -0.37 16.14
C LEU A 17 0.04 -1.53 16.11
N CYS A 18 0.27 -2.57 15.31
CA CYS A 18 -0.57 -3.76 15.31
C CYS A 18 -0.57 -4.42 16.68
N GLN A 19 0.61 -4.63 17.27
CA GLN A 19 0.73 -5.15 18.63
C GLN A 19 0.07 -4.24 19.67
N LYS A 20 0.33 -2.93 19.59
CA LYS A 20 -0.20 -1.93 20.52
C LYS A 20 -1.72 -1.89 20.56
N PHE A 21 -2.37 -2.01 19.40
CA PHE A 21 -3.82 -1.94 19.30
C PHE A 21 -4.50 -3.31 19.35
N GLY A 22 -3.74 -4.38 19.56
CA GLY A 22 -4.28 -5.74 19.56
C GLY A 22 -4.90 -6.13 18.22
N LEU A 23 -4.35 -5.61 17.10
CA LEU A 23 -4.82 -5.97 15.76
C LEU A 23 -4.41 -7.41 15.46
N GLU A 24 -5.38 -8.23 15.07
CA GLU A 24 -5.11 -9.58 14.59
C GLU A 24 -4.40 -9.53 13.23
N THR A 25 -3.33 -10.31 13.11
CA THR A 25 -2.57 -10.49 11.86
C THR A 25 -2.72 -11.92 11.38
N ALA A 26 -3.00 -12.11 10.10
CA ALA A 26 -2.93 -13.43 9.48
C ALA A 26 -1.48 -13.76 9.11
N GLU A 27 -1.04 -14.97 9.43
CA GLU A 27 0.26 -15.46 8.96
C GLU A 27 0.17 -15.74 7.46
N GLN A 28 1.14 -15.24 6.72
CA GLN A 28 1.19 -15.48 5.30
C GLN A 28 1.69 -16.89 5.00
N TYR A 29 1.01 -17.57 4.08
CA TYR A 29 1.51 -18.78 3.47
C TYR A 29 2.70 -18.51 2.52
N ILE A 30 3.90 -18.94 2.92
CA ILE A 30 5.18 -18.67 2.21
C ILE A 30 6.04 -19.92 1.98
N ASP A 31 5.53 -21.12 2.27
CA ASP A 31 6.25 -22.37 2.08
C ASP A 31 5.83 -23.06 0.77
N GLY A 32 6.69 -23.00 -0.25
CA GLY A 32 6.43 -23.60 -1.55
C GLY A 32 7.15 -22.89 -2.69
N TYR A 33 6.57 -22.94 -3.89
CA TYR A 33 7.18 -22.33 -5.07
C TYR A 33 6.45 -21.05 -5.50
N THR A 34 7.24 -20.02 -5.77
CA THR A 34 6.82 -18.86 -6.57
C THR A 34 6.99 -19.20 -8.03
N VAL A 35 5.96 -18.89 -8.82
CA VAL A 35 5.99 -19.01 -10.27
C VAL A 35 6.30 -17.63 -10.84
N TYR A 36 7.27 -17.56 -11.75
CA TYR A 36 7.60 -16.30 -12.41
C TYR A 36 7.85 -16.48 -13.90
N GLU A 37 7.48 -15.47 -14.67
CA GLU A 37 7.84 -15.35 -16.08
C GLU A 37 8.96 -14.32 -16.26
N ASP A 38 10.05 -14.74 -16.88
CA ASP A 38 11.20 -13.88 -17.18
C ASP A 38 11.02 -13.03 -18.45
N GLY A 39 11.99 -12.16 -18.75
CA GLY A 39 11.96 -11.26 -19.91
C GLY A 39 11.99 -11.95 -21.28
N GLU A 40 12.26 -13.26 -21.31
CA GLU A 40 12.22 -14.08 -22.53
C GLU A 40 10.88 -14.84 -22.67
N GLY A 41 9.94 -14.61 -21.74
CA GLY A 41 8.65 -15.29 -21.69
C GLY A 41 8.72 -16.73 -21.17
N GLN A 42 9.84 -17.13 -20.56
CA GLN A 42 9.98 -18.46 -19.97
C GLN A 42 9.40 -18.48 -18.56
N ILE A 43 8.59 -19.50 -18.29
CA ILE A 43 7.97 -19.72 -16.99
C ILE A 43 8.89 -20.61 -16.15
N ARG A 44 9.19 -20.16 -14.94
CA ARG A 44 10.10 -20.82 -13.99
C ARG A 44 9.48 -20.86 -12.60
N LYS A 45 10.05 -21.72 -11.74
CA LYS A 45 9.69 -21.83 -10.33
C LYS A 45 10.91 -21.54 -9.47
N ARG A 46 10.73 -20.73 -8.43
CA ARG A 46 11.72 -20.50 -7.37
C ARG A 46 11.15 -21.00 -6.05
N LEU A 47 11.95 -21.72 -5.27
CA LEU A 47 11.55 -22.14 -3.93
C LEU A 47 11.57 -20.94 -2.99
N ASP A 48 10.41 -20.62 -2.42
CA ASP A 48 10.25 -19.66 -1.34
C ASP A 48 9.99 -20.47 -0.06
N ASN A 49 10.75 -20.19 1.00
CA ASN A 49 10.60 -20.80 2.32
C ASN A 49 11.02 -19.78 3.39
N ASN A 50 10.74 -20.09 4.66
CA ASN A 50 11.16 -19.26 5.79
C ASN A 50 12.68 -19.00 5.85
N GLN A 51 13.49 -19.82 5.17
CA GLN A 51 14.90 -19.56 4.97
C GLN A 51 15.19 -18.72 3.73
N THR A 52 14.34 -18.53 2.72
CA THR A 52 14.59 -17.52 1.68
C THR A 52 13.98 -16.17 2.04
N GLU A 53 13.15 -16.06 3.09
CA GLU A 53 12.79 -14.78 3.72
C GLU A 53 13.71 -14.41 4.90
N ASN A 54 14.22 -15.36 5.70
CA ASN A 54 15.30 -15.09 6.67
C ASN A 54 16.72 -15.22 6.07
N ALA A 55 16.90 -16.04 5.04
CA ALA A 55 18.14 -16.14 4.24
C ALA A 55 18.02 -15.49 2.84
N SER A 56 17.02 -14.63 2.62
CA SER A 56 17.28 -13.41 1.84
C SER A 56 18.13 -12.39 2.63
N PHE A 57 18.60 -12.74 3.83
CA PHE A 57 19.66 -12.04 4.56
C PHE A 57 20.66 -12.96 5.29
N SER A 58 20.86 -14.21 4.85
CA SER A 58 21.86 -15.12 5.44
C SER A 58 22.37 -16.20 4.48
N VAL A 59 22.64 -15.82 3.22
CA VAL A 59 23.48 -16.59 2.30
C VAL A 59 24.69 -15.71 2.00
N GLU A 60 25.90 -16.27 2.10
CA GLU A 60 27.12 -15.59 1.65
C GLU A 60 26.85 -14.96 0.27
N ALA A 61 27.19 -13.68 0.14
CA ALA A 61 26.83 -12.86 -1.01
C ALA A 61 27.13 -13.60 -2.34
N PRO A 62 26.13 -13.79 -3.22
CA PRO A 62 26.41 -14.28 -4.57
C PRO A 62 27.32 -13.28 -5.28
N ASP A 63 28.19 -13.80 -6.15
CA ASP A 63 29.12 -12.99 -6.93
C ASP A 63 28.34 -11.94 -7.74
N ALA A 64 28.77 -10.67 -7.66
CA ALA A 64 28.04 -9.52 -8.20
C ALA A 64 27.89 -9.54 -9.75
N GLU A 65 28.58 -10.47 -10.42
CA GLU A 65 28.43 -10.73 -11.85
C GLU A 65 27.21 -11.59 -12.21
N GLN A 66 26.63 -12.35 -11.26
CA GLN A 66 25.54 -13.30 -11.54
C GLN A 66 24.12 -12.75 -11.32
N ASP A 67 23.91 -11.86 -10.32
CA ASP A 67 22.60 -11.26 -10.03
C ASP A 67 22.71 -9.83 -9.43
N PRO A 68 22.81 -8.78 -10.27
CA PRO A 68 23.05 -7.41 -9.84
C PRO A 68 21.89 -6.75 -9.07
N LEU A 69 20.65 -7.21 -9.29
CA LEU A 69 19.46 -6.62 -8.69
C LEU A 69 19.31 -7.07 -7.23
N THR A 70 19.52 -8.37 -6.97
CA THR A 70 19.50 -8.94 -5.63
C THR A 70 20.63 -8.35 -4.75
N ALA A 71 21.83 -8.17 -5.34
CA ALA A 71 22.97 -7.55 -4.64
C ALA A 71 22.70 -6.08 -4.22
N PHE A 72 22.01 -5.30 -5.07
CA PHE A 72 21.66 -3.91 -4.77
C PHE A 72 20.59 -3.79 -3.67
N VAL A 73 19.59 -4.68 -3.68
CA VAL A 73 18.52 -4.70 -2.66
C VAL A 73 19.08 -5.08 -1.28
N MET A 74 20.01 -6.04 -1.21
CA MET A 74 20.66 -6.42 0.05
C MET A 74 21.48 -5.28 0.68
N LEU A 75 22.20 -4.50 -0.14
CA LEU A 75 23.00 -3.35 0.33
C LEU A 75 22.15 -2.26 1.00
N ILE A 76 20.94 -2.01 0.50
CA ILE A 76 20.01 -1.01 1.06
C ILE A 76 19.48 -1.46 2.43
N ALA A 77 19.13 -2.74 2.56
CA ALA A 77 18.61 -3.29 3.81
C ALA A 77 19.66 -3.37 4.93
N MET A 78 20.92 -3.68 4.59
CA MET A 78 22.02 -3.68 5.57
C MET A 78 22.31 -2.28 6.13
N ALA A 79 22.20 -1.24 5.31
CA ALA A 79 22.39 0.15 5.74
C ALA A 79 21.25 0.66 6.65
N ALA A 80 20.05 0.08 6.54
CA ALA A 80 18.89 0.44 7.36
C ALA A 80 18.93 -0.20 8.77
N ALA A 81 19.66 -1.29 8.95
CA ALA A 81 19.71 -2.07 10.19
C ALA A 81 20.51 -1.42 11.36
N GLU A 82 21.09 -0.22 11.18
CA GLU A 82 21.99 0.40 12.16
C GLU A 82 21.36 1.55 12.99
N ARG A 83 20.03 1.67 13.14
CA ARG A 83 19.42 2.81 13.89
C ARG A 83 18.30 2.45 14.90
N ASP A 84 18.32 3.17 16.02
CA ASP A 84 17.48 2.99 17.21
C ASP A 84 16.30 3.99 17.25
N ILE A 85 15.07 3.49 17.46
CA ILE A 85 13.80 4.24 17.45
C ILE A 85 12.95 4.05 18.73
N TYR A 86 13.54 3.65 19.87
CA TYR A 86 12.85 3.02 21.01
C TYR A 86 12.51 3.91 22.24
N ARG A 87 11.32 4.53 22.36
CA ARG A 87 10.74 4.86 23.70
C ARG A 87 9.20 4.85 23.72
N PHE A 88 8.59 3.88 24.41
CA PHE A 88 7.21 3.42 24.17
C PHE A 88 6.30 3.19 25.41
N ASP A 89 6.69 3.60 26.61
CA ASP A 89 6.20 2.94 27.84
C ASP A 89 4.89 3.45 28.48
N ASN A 90 3.91 4.02 27.77
CA ASN A 90 2.79 4.68 28.49
C ASN A 90 1.39 4.66 27.83
N PHE A 91 0.81 3.52 27.43
CA PHE A 91 -0.63 3.50 27.07
C PHE A 91 -1.37 2.17 27.34
N PRO A 92 -2.62 2.19 27.87
CA PRO A 92 -3.42 1.00 28.13
C PRO A 92 -4.44 0.64 27.01
N ALA A 93 -4.56 -0.68 26.74
CA ALA A 93 -5.55 -1.36 25.88
C ALA A 93 -6.91 -1.49 26.62
N GLU A 94 -8.09 -1.63 26.02
CA GLU A 94 -8.59 -2.62 25.05
C GLU A 94 -9.87 -2.06 24.39
N GLU A 95 -10.01 -2.03 23.05
CA GLU A 95 -11.30 -1.89 22.33
C GLU A 95 -11.17 -2.38 20.89
N ASP A 96 -12.13 -3.18 20.40
CA ASP A 96 -12.21 -3.71 19.04
C ASP A 96 -12.89 -2.73 18.08
N VAL A 97 -12.10 -2.08 17.21
CA VAL A 97 -12.49 -1.10 16.19
C VAL A 97 -11.38 -0.93 15.17
N SER A 98 -11.70 -0.51 13.94
CA SER A 98 -10.67 -0.13 12.96
C SER A 98 -9.79 1.00 13.53
N LEU A 99 -8.52 1.11 13.10
CA LEU A 99 -7.60 2.15 13.59
C LEU A 99 -8.20 3.57 13.47
N ALA A 100 -8.92 3.85 12.39
CA ALA A 100 -9.59 5.13 12.18
C ALA A 100 -10.73 5.37 13.19
N GLU A 101 -11.58 4.35 13.41
CA GLU A 101 -12.66 4.40 14.39
C GLU A 101 -12.12 4.46 15.83
N TRP A 102 -11.04 3.73 16.11
CA TRP A 102 -10.33 3.75 17.39
C TRP A 102 -9.79 5.15 17.69
N VAL A 103 -9.11 5.78 16.73
CA VAL A 103 -8.63 7.17 16.86
C VAL A 103 -9.81 8.13 17.06
N ALA A 104 -10.89 7.96 16.29
CA ALA A 104 -12.08 8.79 16.40
C ALA A 104 -12.80 8.63 17.76
N LYS A 105 -12.81 7.42 18.35
CA LYS A 105 -13.41 7.13 19.67
C LYS A 105 -12.59 7.66 20.83
N ARG A 106 -11.25 7.60 20.75
CA ARG A 106 -10.34 7.95 21.87
C ARG A 106 -9.89 9.41 21.90
N THR A 107 -10.21 10.18 20.86
CA THR A 107 -9.99 11.62 20.86
C THR A 107 -11.32 12.34 21.14
N LYS A 108 -11.35 13.34 22.05
CA LYS A 108 -12.51 14.26 22.18
C LYS A 108 -12.87 14.74 20.77
N PRO A 109 -14.16 14.91 20.40
CA PRO A 109 -14.60 14.86 19.01
C PRO A 109 -13.80 15.84 18.16
N PHE A 110 -12.76 15.34 17.49
CA PHE A 110 -12.28 15.98 16.29
C PHE A 110 -13.42 15.77 15.31
N GLY A 111 -14.20 16.82 15.07
CA GLY A 111 -15.31 16.76 14.15
C GLY A 111 -14.82 16.15 12.84
N THR A 112 -15.36 14.99 12.48
CA THR A 112 -15.20 14.50 11.13
C THR A 112 -15.87 15.51 10.22
N ILE A 113 -15.14 15.92 9.19
CA ILE A 113 -15.68 16.78 8.14
C ILE A 113 -16.02 15.83 7.00
N PRO A 114 -17.27 15.35 6.86
CA PRO A 114 -17.62 14.34 5.85
C PRO A 114 -17.68 14.93 4.43
N HIS A 115 -17.07 16.09 4.20
CA HIS A 115 -17.17 16.84 2.97
C HIS A 115 -15.79 17.30 2.47
N PRO A 116 -15.49 17.12 1.17
CA PRO A 116 -14.24 17.56 0.59
C PRO A 116 -13.92 19.02 0.88
N VAL A 117 -12.69 19.29 1.30
CA VAL A 117 -12.14 20.65 1.39
C VAL A 117 -11.98 21.21 -0.03
N ASN A 118 -12.48 22.41 -0.29
CA ASN A 118 -12.41 23.06 -1.59
C ASN A 118 -11.65 24.40 -1.57
N ALA A 119 -11.36 24.96 -0.40
CA ALA A 119 -10.56 26.17 -0.25
C ALA A 119 -9.85 26.26 1.10
N ILE A 120 -8.63 26.81 1.08
CA ILE A 120 -7.82 27.13 2.25
C ILE A 120 -7.32 28.57 2.12
N THR A 121 -7.67 29.41 3.11
CA THR A 121 -7.29 30.82 3.15
C THR A 121 -6.44 31.09 4.39
N GLN A 122 -5.20 31.50 4.20
CA GLN A 122 -4.32 31.99 5.27
C GLN A 122 -4.38 33.51 5.29
N VAL A 123 -4.69 34.10 6.45
CA VAL A 123 -4.73 35.56 6.61
C VAL A 123 -3.44 36.08 7.28
N PRO A 124 -3.07 37.35 7.08
CA PRO A 124 -1.84 37.93 7.65
C PRO A 124 -1.75 37.84 9.18
N ALA A 125 -2.89 37.72 9.87
CA ALA A 125 -2.97 37.55 11.32
C ALA A 125 -2.53 36.15 11.81
N GLY A 126 -2.16 35.23 10.91
CA GLY A 126 -1.71 33.86 11.22
C GLY A 126 -2.82 32.82 11.27
N ASP A 127 -4.08 33.23 11.22
CA ASP A 127 -5.22 32.31 11.17
C ASP A 127 -5.37 31.65 9.78
N VAL A 128 -5.87 30.42 9.78
CA VAL A 128 -6.19 29.64 8.58
C VAL A 128 -7.66 29.26 8.57
N TYR A 129 -8.34 29.55 7.46
CA TYR A 129 -9.73 29.22 7.21
C TYR A 129 -9.85 28.11 6.17
N VAL A 130 -10.50 27.01 6.53
CA VAL A 130 -10.75 25.85 5.67
C VAL A 130 -12.22 25.84 5.30
N SER A 131 -12.52 25.73 4.00
CA SER A 131 -13.89 25.67 3.48
C SER A 131 -14.15 24.34 2.78
N THR A 132 -15.35 23.81 2.96
CA THR A 132 -15.78 22.53 2.38
C THR A 132 -16.77 22.73 1.23
N SER A 133 -16.98 21.68 0.44
CA SER A 133 -17.93 21.68 -0.68
C SER A 133 -19.38 21.96 -0.26
N ASN A 134 -19.77 21.61 0.97
CA ASN A 134 -21.11 21.88 1.50
C ASN A 134 -21.26 23.27 2.16
N GLY A 135 -20.23 24.12 2.07
CA GLY A 135 -20.28 25.50 2.59
C GLY A 135 -19.95 25.64 4.09
N HIS A 136 -19.46 24.60 4.76
CA HIS A 136 -18.96 24.73 6.13
C HIS A 136 -17.57 25.40 6.13
N HIS A 137 -17.30 26.14 7.20
CA HIS A 137 -16.04 26.84 7.41
C HIS A 137 -15.44 26.48 8.76
N TYR A 138 -14.14 26.23 8.78
CA TYR A 138 -13.37 25.87 9.96
C TYR A 138 -12.22 26.84 10.13
N LYS A 139 -12.02 27.31 11.37
CA LYS A 139 -10.90 28.18 11.73
C LYS A 139 -9.85 27.36 12.48
N SER A 140 -8.59 27.53 12.12
CA SER A 140 -7.45 26.89 12.76
C SER A 140 -6.24 27.81 12.75
N ARG A 141 -5.22 27.49 13.56
CA ARG A 141 -3.92 28.19 13.51
C ARG A 141 -2.97 27.58 12.50
N GLN A 142 -3.12 26.28 12.26
CA GLN A 142 -2.27 25.49 11.37
C GLN A 142 -3.15 24.41 10.73
N VAL A 143 -2.82 24.02 9.50
CA VAL A 143 -3.51 22.96 8.75
C VAL A 143 -2.46 21.98 8.22
N ILE A 144 -2.66 20.70 8.48
CA ILE A 144 -1.90 19.62 7.85
C ILE A 144 -2.71 19.12 6.67
N LEU A 145 -2.12 19.18 5.47
CA LEU A 145 -2.67 18.52 4.30
C LEU A 145 -2.16 17.09 4.26
N ALA A 146 -3.11 16.16 4.33
CA ALA A 146 -2.90 14.73 4.50
C ALA A 146 -3.50 13.96 3.33
N ASN A 147 -3.38 14.50 2.12
CA ASN A 147 -3.98 14.00 0.88
C ASN A 147 -2.92 14.04 -0.24
N PRO A 148 -3.04 13.22 -1.31
CA PRO A 148 -1.96 13.08 -2.28
C PRO A 148 -1.69 14.42 -2.99
N THR A 149 -0.43 14.76 -3.29
CA THR A 149 -0.06 16.10 -3.76
C THR A 149 -0.80 16.50 -5.04
N ASN A 150 -1.08 15.56 -5.94
CA ASN A 150 -1.84 15.79 -7.18
C ASN A 150 -3.30 16.24 -6.93
N THR A 151 -3.87 15.97 -5.76
CA THR A 151 -5.25 16.36 -5.40
C THR A 151 -5.34 17.81 -4.94
N TYR A 152 -4.20 18.49 -4.68
CA TYR A 152 -4.19 19.88 -4.24
C TYR A 152 -4.77 20.82 -5.31
N LYS A 153 -4.76 20.42 -6.58
CA LYS A 153 -5.42 21.15 -7.68
C LYS A 153 -6.93 21.32 -7.48
N ASN A 154 -7.54 20.48 -6.64
CA ASN A 154 -8.97 20.55 -6.30
C ASN A 154 -9.25 21.52 -5.13
N ILE A 155 -8.21 22.07 -4.50
CA ILE A 155 -8.29 23.00 -3.38
C ILE A 155 -7.83 24.39 -3.85
N ARG A 156 -8.65 25.42 -3.63
CA ARG A 156 -8.26 26.81 -3.88
C ARG A 156 -7.44 27.35 -2.70
N PHE A 157 -6.21 27.79 -2.98
CA PHE A 157 -5.34 28.40 -1.96
C PHE A 157 -5.34 29.93 -2.06
N SER A 158 -5.49 30.61 -0.93
CA SER A 158 -5.33 32.06 -0.80
C SER A 158 -4.43 32.39 0.40
N PRO A 159 -3.24 32.98 0.23
CA PRO A 159 -2.59 33.27 -1.05
C PRO A 159 -2.31 31.99 -1.85
N ARG A 160 -2.04 32.15 -3.15
CA ARG A 160 -1.67 31.01 -4.02
C ARG A 160 -0.44 30.30 -3.47
N LEU A 161 -0.34 29.00 -3.75
CA LEU A 161 0.85 28.22 -3.42
C LEU A 161 2.08 28.81 -4.12
N PRO A 162 3.29 28.65 -3.55
CA PRO A 162 4.53 29.02 -4.24
C PRO A 162 4.64 28.31 -5.59
N LYS A 163 5.21 29.00 -6.60
CA LYS A 163 5.33 28.48 -7.97
C LYS A 163 5.98 27.08 -8.06
N SER A 164 6.97 26.81 -7.22
CA SER A 164 7.61 25.49 -7.14
C SER A 164 6.64 24.40 -6.70
N LYS A 165 5.77 24.68 -5.73
CA LYS A 165 4.74 23.76 -5.24
C LYS A 165 3.62 23.58 -6.28
N ASP A 166 3.15 24.65 -6.91
CA ASP A 166 2.17 24.56 -8.01
C ASP A 166 2.69 23.70 -9.18
N THR A 167 3.97 23.85 -9.51
CA THR A 167 4.63 23.03 -10.53
C THR A 167 4.63 21.55 -10.14
N LEU A 168 4.98 21.24 -8.89
CA LEU A 168 4.96 19.87 -8.36
C LEU A 168 3.55 19.27 -8.40
N VAL A 169 2.54 20.00 -7.92
CA VAL A 169 1.13 19.58 -7.92
C VAL A 169 0.65 19.25 -9.33
N SER A 170 1.02 20.08 -10.31
CA SER A 170 0.58 19.91 -11.70
C SER A 170 1.27 18.75 -12.44
N ASN A 171 2.48 18.36 -12.02
CA ASN A 171 3.28 17.34 -12.68
C ASN A 171 3.31 15.99 -11.94
N THR A 172 2.76 15.92 -10.72
CA THR A 172 2.62 14.65 -9.99
C THR A 172 1.45 13.85 -10.59
N LYS A 173 1.75 12.65 -11.09
CA LYS A 173 0.75 11.74 -11.65
C LYS A 173 0.77 10.42 -10.86
N PRO A 174 -0.38 9.90 -10.43
CA PRO A 174 -0.44 8.60 -9.80
C PRO A 174 -0.09 7.53 -10.84
N GLY A 175 0.44 6.40 -10.36
CA GLY A 175 0.60 5.21 -11.20
C GLY A 175 -0.77 4.71 -11.68
N ILE A 176 -0.78 4.08 -12.86
CA ILE A 176 -1.95 3.35 -13.35
C ILE A 176 -1.82 1.93 -12.78
N TYR A 177 -2.81 1.51 -11.99
CA TYR A 177 -2.84 0.17 -11.44
C TYR A 177 -4.28 -0.31 -11.23
N ALA A 178 -4.45 -1.62 -11.22
CA ALA A 178 -5.66 -2.31 -10.82
C ALA A 178 -5.32 -3.40 -9.80
N LYS A 179 -6.21 -3.58 -8.83
CA LYS A 179 -6.15 -4.71 -7.89
C LYS A 179 -7.34 -5.62 -8.16
N VAL A 180 -7.07 -6.88 -8.47
CA VAL A 180 -8.08 -7.88 -8.80
C VAL A 180 -8.03 -8.97 -7.75
N ILE A 181 -9.17 -9.28 -7.13
CA ILE A 181 -9.30 -10.41 -6.20
C ILE A 181 -9.96 -11.55 -6.95
N MET A 182 -9.23 -12.65 -7.12
CA MET A 182 -9.74 -13.88 -7.72
C MET A 182 -10.04 -14.88 -6.62
N THR A 183 -11.30 -15.28 -6.46
CA THR A 183 -11.75 -16.21 -5.42
C THR A 183 -12.00 -17.59 -6.00
N TYR A 184 -11.63 -18.63 -5.23
CA TYR A 184 -11.72 -20.03 -5.62
C TYR A 184 -12.46 -20.85 -4.57
N SER A 185 -12.93 -22.03 -4.96
CA SER A 185 -13.61 -22.98 -4.07
C SER A 185 -12.64 -23.74 -3.14
N SER A 186 -11.36 -23.83 -3.54
CA SER A 186 -10.26 -24.39 -2.75
C SER A 186 -8.95 -23.63 -3.00
N PRO A 187 -7.96 -23.71 -2.09
CA PRO A 187 -6.65 -23.10 -2.28
C PRO A 187 -5.74 -24.04 -3.10
N TRP A 188 -6.16 -24.39 -4.32
CA TRP A 188 -5.50 -25.39 -5.19
C TRP A 188 -4.01 -25.12 -5.44
N TRP A 189 -3.58 -23.86 -5.37
CA TRP A 189 -2.17 -23.50 -5.50
C TRP A 189 -1.36 -24.02 -4.30
N ARG A 190 -1.89 -23.96 -3.08
CA ARG A 190 -1.23 -24.53 -1.89
C ARG A 190 -1.11 -26.05 -2.02
N GLU A 191 -2.17 -26.72 -2.49
CA GLU A 191 -2.18 -28.17 -2.75
C GLU A 191 -1.14 -28.58 -3.80
N ALA A 192 -0.88 -27.70 -4.78
CA ALA A 192 0.16 -27.85 -5.79
C ALA A 192 1.57 -27.44 -5.32
N GLY A 193 1.74 -27.10 -4.03
CA GLY A 193 3.01 -26.66 -3.46
C GLY A 193 3.44 -25.27 -3.92
N LEU A 194 2.51 -24.40 -4.33
CA LEU A 194 2.76 -23.01 -4.73
C LEU A 194 2.31 -22.04 -3.62
N VAL A 195 3.04 -20.93 -3.47
CA VAL A 195 2.76 -19.94 -2.41
C VAL A 195 1.71 -18.88 -2.82
N GLY A 196 1.10 -19.03 -4.00
CA GLY A 196 0.16 -18.04 -4.55
C GLY A 196 0.82 -16.76 -5.05
N LYS A 197 2.16 -16.74 -5.16
CA LYS A 197 2.94 -15.66 -5.76
C LYS A 197 3.25 -15.98 -7.21
N PHE A 198 2.62 -15.22 -8.11
CA PHE A 198 2.76 -15.34 -9.55
C PHE A 198 3.29 -14.02 -10.11
N GLU A 199 4.52 -14.00 -10.63
CA GLU A 199 5.19 -12.81 -11.15
C GLU A 199 5.34 -12.87 -12.67
N SER A 200 5.18 -11.74 -13.36
CA SER A 200 5.43 -11.69 -14.80
C SER A 200 5.79 -10.28 -15.26
N VAL A 201 6.75 -10.22 -16.17
CA VAL A 201 7.15 -9.00 -16.87
C VAL A 201 6.38 -8.77 -18.18
N THR A 202 5.58 -9.75 -18.62
CA THR A 202 4.72 -9.69 -19.81
C THR A 202 3.30 -9.22 -19.46
N GLY A 203 2.73 -9.76 -18.39
CA GLY A 203 1.38 -9.42 -17.91
C GLY A 203 0.23 -10.13 -18.65
N PRO A 204 -1.03 -9.85 -18.28
CA PRO A 204 -1.48 -8.74 -17.43
C PRO A 204 -1.12 -8.84 -15.95
N ILE A 205 -1.02 -10.04 -15.38
CA ILE A 205 -0.59 -10.22 -13.98
C ILE A 205 0.86 -9.76 -13.86
N CYS A 206 1.12 -8.71 -13.09
CA CYS A 206 2.50 -8.29 -12.79
C CYS A 206 3.05 -9.07 -11.60
N PHE A 207 2.25 -9.15 -10.54
CA PHE A 207 2.51 -9.96 -9.37
C PHE A 207 1.18 -10.29 -8.67
N SER A 208 1.20 -11.32 -7.83
CA SER A 208 0.05 -11.68 -7.01
C SER A 208 0.47 -12.27 -5.68
N TRP A 209 -0.50 -12.41 -4.79
CA TRP A 209 -0.31 -12.95 -3.45
C TRP A 209 -1.53 -13.77 -3.03
N ASP A 210 -1.28 -14.83 -2.27
CA ASP A 210 -2.31 -15.53 -1.51
C ASP A 210 -2.86 -14.61 -0.40
N ILE A 211 -4.17 -14.46 -0.31
CA ILE A 211 -4.84 -13.72 0.78
C ILE A 211 -5.93 -14.57 1.46
N SER A 212 -5.75 -15.89 1.45
CA SER A 212 -6.73 -16.84 1.94
C SER A 212 -6.81 -16.86 3.46
N ASP A 213 -8.04 -16.90 3.95
CA ASP A 213 -8.37 -17.20 5.34
C ASP A 213 -8.91 -18.63 5.42
N LEU A 214 -8.11 -19.54 6.00
CA LEU A 214 -8.46 -20.95 6.12
C LEU A 214 -9.59 -21.18 7.12
N ASP A 215 -9.66 -20.38 8.19
CA ASP A 215 -10.68 -20.51 9.22
C ASP A 215 -12.04 -20.04 8.69
N ALA A 216 -12.04 -18.94 7.92
CA ALA A 216 -13.21 -18.45 7.21
C ALA A 216 -13.54 -19.24 5.93
N LYS A 217 -12.69 -20.19 5.52
CA LYS A 217 -12.80 -20.95 4.25
C LYS A 217 -12.91 -20.05 3.02
N GLN A 218 -12.17 -18.95 3.03
CA GLN A 218 -12.10 -18.02 1.93
C GLN A 218 -10.73 -18.17 1.25
N TYR A 219 -10.73 -18.49 -0.04
CA TYR A 219 -9.50 -18.76 -0.80
C TYR A 219 -9.42 -17.79 -1.96
N SER A 220 -8.53 -16.80 -1.86
CA SER A 220 -8.37 -15.82 -2.95
C SER A 220 -6.92 -15.44 -3.18
N LEU A 221 -6.67 -15.04 -4.42
CA LEU A 221 -5.45 -14.38 -4.85
C LEU A 221 -5.72 -12.89 -5.03
N ALA A 222 -4.88 -12.05 -4.41
CA ALA A 222 -4.77 -10.65 -4.75
C ALA A 222 -3.80 -10.49 -5.91
N VAL A 223 -4.31 -10.08 -7.07
CA VAL A 223 -3.60 -9.91 -8.33
C VAL A 223 -3.43 -8.42 -8.62
N PHE A 224 -2.24 -8.04 -9.07
CA PHE A 224 -1.91 -6.65 -9.39
C PHE A 224 -1.54 -6.52 -10.87
N VAL A 225 -2.19 -5.57 -11.52
CA VAL A 225 -1.89 -5.14 -12.90
C VAL A 225 -1.39 -3.70 -12.81
N ALA A 226 -0.21 -3.41 -13.35
CA ALA A 226 0.42 -2.09 -13.14
C ALA A 226 1.05 -1.48 -14.40
N GLY A 227 1.18 -0.16 -14.40
CA GLY A 227 1.93 0.60 -15.39
C GLY A 227 1.33 0.56 -16.80
N LYS A 228 2.17 0.39 -17.82
CA LYS A 228 1.74 0.37 -19.22
C LYS A 228 0.85 -0.84 -19.53
N VAL A 229 1.09 -1.97 -18.85
CA VAL A 229 0.27 -3.17 -18.96
C VAL A 229 -1.14 -2.88 -18.45
N ALA A 230 -1.27 -2.24 -17.29
CA ALA A 230 -2.58 -1.79 -16.78
C ALA A 230 -3.27 -0.82 -17.74
N ALA A 231 -2.55 0.15 -18.30
CA ALA A 231 -3.12 1.10 -19.25
C ALA A 231 -3.75 0.41 -20.47
N ALA A 232 -3.05 -0.56 -21.07
CA ALA A 232 -3.57 -1.34 -22.19
C ALA A 232 -4.71 -2.28 -21.77
N TRP A 233 -4.59 -2.90 -20.58
CA TRP A 233 -5.62 -3.77 -20.04
C TRP A 233 -6.94 -3.04 -19.76
N HIS A 234 -6.89 -1.79 -19.27
CA HIS A 234 -8.08 -0.96 -19.07
C HIS A 234 -8.79 -0.54 -20.37
N GLU A 235 -8.16 -0.68 -21.54
CA GLU A 235 -8.82 -0.43 -22.83
C GLU A 235 -9.73 -1.60 -23.25
N LEU A 236 -9.60 -2.76 -22.59
CA LEU A 236 -10.46 -3.92 -22.80
C LEU A 236 -11.82 -3.74 -22.11
N SER A 237 -12.84 -4.46 -22.58
CA SER A 237 -14.13 -4.56 -21.86
C SER A 237 -13.97 -5.37 -20.57
N GLU A 238 -14.83 -5.14 -19.57
CA GLU A 238 -14.77 -5.87 -18.29
C GLU A 238 -14.69 -7.41 -18.45
N PRO A 239 -15.49 -8.07 -19.32
CA PRO A 239 -15.33 -9.52 -19.53
C PRO A 239 -13.98 -9.91 -20.14
N ALA A 240 -13.44 -9.08 -21.04
CA ALA A 240 -12.14 -9.33 -21.66
C ALA A 240 -10.98 -9.06 -20.69
N GLN A 241 -11.16 -8.14 -19.75
CA GLN A 241 -10.23 -7.89 -18.65
C GLN A 241 -10.12 -9.11 -17.73
N GLU A 242 -11.27 -9.67 -17.31
CA GLU A 242 -11.35 -10.89 -16.51
C GLU A 242 -10.71 -12.08 -17.23
N GLU A 243 -11.12 -12.33 -18.48
CA GLU A 243 -10.60 -13.43 -19.29
C GLU A 243 -9.07 -13.32 -19.46
N ALA A 244 -8.55 -12.11 -19.72
CA ALA A 244 -7.11 -11.89 -19.87
C ALA A 244 -6.31 -12.26 -18.60
N ILE A 245 -6.83 -11.95 -17.41
CA ILE A 245 -6.16 -12.32 -16.14
C ILE A 245 -6.26 -13.82 -15.90
N ILE A 246 -7.43 -14.43 -16.09
CA ILE A 246 -7.66 -15.85 -15.91
C ILE A 246 -6.73 -16.67 -16.81
N GLU A 247 -6.72 -16.35 -18.10
CA GLU A 247 -5.90 -17.07 -19.08
C GLU A 247 -4.41 -16.85 -18.85
N HIS A 248 -4.03 -15.66 -18.36
CA HIS A 248 -2.65 -15.42 -18.00
C HIS A 248 -2.21 -16.27 -16.80
N LEU A 249 -3.03 -16.37 -15.75
CA LEU A 249 -2.74 -17.27 -14.62
C LEU A 249 -2.67 -18.73 -15.07
N ALA A 250 -3.63 -19.17 -15.90
CA ALA A 250 -3.66 -20.52 -16.46
C ALA A 250 -2.40 -20.85 -17.26
N ARG A 251 -1.87 -19.88 -18.01
CA ARG A 251 -0.59 -20.01 -18.70
C ARG A 251 0.57 -20.09 -17.73
N LEU A 252 0.65 -19.20 -16.73
CA LEU A 252 1.73 -19.16 -15.73
C LEU A 252 1.85 -20.49 -14.98
N VAL A 253 0.73 -21.11 -14.59
CA VAL A 253 0.77 -22.36 -13.83
C VAL A 253 1.02 -23.60 -14.69
N GLY A 254 0.95 -23.46 -16.03
CA GLY A 254 1.14 -24.54 -16.99
C GLY A 254 -0.09 -25.44 -17.18
N PRO A 255 -0.06 -26.32 -18.18
CA PRO A 255 -1.24 -27.08 -18.63
C PRO A 255 -1.85 -27.99 -17.57
N GLU A 256 -1.06 -28.49 -16.62
CA GLU A 256 -1.52 -29.39 -15.56
C GLU A 256 -2.45 -28.70 -14.55
N LEU A 257 -2.21 -27.42 -14.26
CA LEU A 257 -2.96 -26.63 -13.29
C LEU A 257 -3.89 -25.59 -13.96
N ALA A 258 -3.87 -25.52 -15.29
CA ALA A 258 -4.63 -24.53 -16.05
C ALA A 258 -6.15 -24.64 -15.83
N THR A 259 -6.68 -25.85 -15.63
CA THR A 259 -8.10 -26.04 -15.31
C THR A 259 -8.44 -25.46 -13.93
N ASN A 260 -7.58 -25.67 -12.92
CA ASN A 260 -7.76 -25.10 -11.58
C ASN A 260 -7.69 -23.57 -11.61
N ALA A 261 -6.72 -23.01 -12.36
CA ALA A 261 -6.59 -21.56 -12.50
C ALA A 261 -7.82 -20.90 -13.14
N ARG A 262 -8.50 -21.61 -14.06
CA ARG A 262 -9.74 -21.16 -14.73
C ARG A 262 -11.01 -21.33 -13.91
N ASP A 263 -11.00 -22.17 -12.87
CA ASP A 263 -12.17 -22.45 -12.03
C ASP A 263 -12.39 -21.35 -10.98
N VAL A 264 -12.46 -20.10 -11.43
CA VAL A 264 -12.67 -18.93 -10.59
C VAL A 264 -14.14 -18.83 -10.22
N VAL A 265 -14.42 -18.72 -8.91
CA VAL A 265 -15.78 -18.58 -8.37
C VAL A 265 -16.26 -17.14 -8.49
N GLU A 266 -15.38 -16.17 -8.23
CA GLU A 266 -15.71 -14.75 -8.21
C GLU A 266 -14.47 -13.91 -8.53
N ILE A 267 -14.66 -12.83 -9.30
CA ILE A 267 -13.65 -11.81 -9.54
C ILE A 267 -14.17 -10.46 -9.08
N ASN A 268 -13.38 -9.79 -8.23
CA ASN A 268 -13.65 -8.42 -7.79
C ASN A 268 -12.49 -7.51 -8.18
N THR A 269 -12.76 -6.54 -9.05
CA THR A 269 -11.77 -5.55 -9.50
C THR A 269 -11.96 -4.23 -8.77
N VAL A 270 -10.87 -3.72 -8.19
CA VAL A 270 -10.80 -2.39 -7.59
C VAL A 270 -9.88 -1.52 -8.45
N ASP A 271 -10.49 -0.58 -9.16
CA ASP A 271 -9.81 0.40 -10.00
C ASP A 271 -9.48 1.67 -9.21
N THR A 272 -8.21 1.82 -8.91
CA THR A 272 -7.63 2.96 -8.20
C THR A 272 -7.23 4.09 -9.13
N ALA A 273 -7.33 3.89 -10.45
CA ALA A 273 -7.23 4.97 -11.43
C ALA A 273 -8.30 6.06 -11.23
N MET A 274 -9.42 5.78 -10.53
CA MET A 274 -10.51 6.76 -10.37
C MET A 274 -11.22 6.81 -9.01
N ARG A 275 -11.07 5.84 -8.10
CA ARG A 275 -11.83 5.85 -6.84
C ARG A 275 -10.95 5.61 -5.61
N CYS A 276 -10.64 6.71 -4.93
CA CYS A 276 -10.13 6.71 -3.56
C CYS A 276 -11.34 6.52 -2.62
N GLU A 277 -11.88 5.30 -2.55
CA GLU A 277 -13.06 4.99 -1.73
C GLU A 277 -12.71 4.08 -0.53
N SER A 278 -11.46 3.58 -0.43
CA SER A 278 -11.03 2.69 0.66
C SER A 278 -9.95 3.31 1.56
N LEU A 279 -9.90 2.90 2.84
CA LEU A 279 -8.93 3.37 3.83
C LEU A 279 -7.46 3.11 3.45
N LEU A 280 -7.19 2.12 2.60
CA LEU A 280 -5.84 1.90 2.05
C LEU A 280 -5.42 3.10 1.20
N ASP A 281 -6.31 3.66 0.39
CA ASP A 281 -6.01 4.78 -0.52
C ASP A 281 -5.89 6.12 0.22
N ALA A 282 -6.56 6.26 1.37
CA ALA A 282 -6.38 7.41 2.25
C ALA A 282 -5.02 7.37 2.97
N CYS A 283 -4.52 6.18 3.34
CA CYS A 283 -3.19 6.05 3.93
C CYS A 283 -2.07 6.34 2.92
N ILE A 284 -2.28 6.05 1.63
CA ILE A 284 -1.34 6.31 0.51
C ILE A 284 -0.96 7.80 0.33
N SER A 285 -1.59 8.72 1.08
CA SER A 285 -1.58 10.13 0.73
C SER A 285 -0.61 11.03 1.50
N GLN A 286 -0.19 10.63 2.72
CA GLN A 286 0.83 11.35 3.50
C GLN A 286 2.26 10.85 3.23
N GLU A 287 2.42 9.68 2.63
CA GLU A 287 3.70 8.99 2.42
C GLU A 287 4.64 9.69 1.42
N GLU A 288 4.14 10.48 0.46
CA GLU A 288 4.98 11.20 -0.52
C GLU A 288 6.02 12.12 0.16
N THR A 289 5.69 12.57 1.38
CA THR A 289 6.54 13.47 2.17
C THR A 289 7.38 12.74 3.23
N ALA A 290 7.28 11.42 3.34
CA ALA A 290 8.12 10.62 4.25
C ALA A 290 9.58 10.66 3.80
N TYR A 291 10.52 10.43 4.71
CA TYR A 291 11.94 10.29 4.32
C TYR A 291 12.24 8.89 3.79
N GLU A 292 11.60 7.88 4.37
CA GLU A 292 11.72 6.46 4.03
C GLU A 292 10.31 5.88 3.82
N TRP A 293 10.21 4.73 3.14
CA TRP A 293 8.94 4.03 2.92
C TRP A 293 7.84 4.87 2.27
N LYS A 294 8.22 5.83 1.41
CA LYS A 294 7.29 6.55 0.54
C LYS A 294 6.53 5.52 -0.30
N GLY A 295 5.21 5.58 -0.34
CA GLY A 295 4.38 4.55 -1.01
C GLY A 295 3.69 3.57 -0.05
N TYR A 296 4.04 3.59 1.24
CA TYR A 296 3.60 2.59 2.23
C TYR A 296 3.00 3.22 3.49
N LEU A 297 2.21 2.42 4.21
CA LEU A 297 1.60 2.79 5.51
C LEU A 297 2.63 3.30 6.51
N GLU A 298 3.82 2.69 6.55
CA GLU A 298 4.95 3.12 7.38
C GLU A 298 5.34 4.58 7.08
N GLY A 299 5.47 4.92 5.79
CA GLY A 299 5.74 6.28 5.34
C GLY A 299 4.64 7.25 5.72
N ALA A 300 3.38 6.84 5.60
CA ALA A 300 2.23 7.67 5.98
C ALA A 300 2.22 8.00 7.49
N ILE A 301 2.45 7.00 8.33
CA ILE A 301 2.50 7.16 9.79
C ILE A 301 3.68 8.07 10.19
N THR A 302 4.87 7.80 9.66
CA THR A 302 6.08 8.53 10.01
C THR A 302 6.01 9.99 9.56
N SER A 303 5.50 10.27 8.36
CA SER A 303 5.34 11.64 7.86
C SER A 303 4.23 12.40 8.58
N GLY A 304 3.11 11.74 8.91
CA GLY A 304 2.02 12.31 9.70
C GLY A 304 2.50 12.71 11.10
N LYS A 305 3.26 11.84 11.77
CA LYS A 305 3.88 12.13 13.08
C LYS A 305 4.84 13.32 13.00
N ARG A 306 5.73 13.34 12.02
CA ARG A 306 6.65 14.47 11.80
C ARG A 306 5.88 15.78 11.58
N ALA A 307 4.86 15.78 10.72
CA ALA A 307 4.05 16.97 10.46
C ALA A 307 3.35 17.48 11.73
N ALA A 308 2.87 16.58 12.59
CA ALA A 308 2.29 16.96 13.87
C ALA A 308 3.33 17.58 14.82
N GLU A 309 4.53 17.01 14.90
CA GLU A 309 5.64 17.55 15.69
C GLU A 309 6.05 18.95 15.19
N GLU A 310 6.16 19.16 13.88
CA GLU A 310 6.45 20.47 13.28
C GLU A 310 5.39 21.53 13.65
N VAL A 311 4.11 21.15 13.66
CA VAL A 311 3.01 22.03 14.10
C VAL A 311 3.13 22.35 15.59
N ILE A 312 3.37 21.35 16.44
CA ILE A 312 3.54 21.53 17.89
C ILE A 312 4.70 22.50 18.16
N ASP A 313 5.85 22.28 17.51
CA ASP A 313 7.03 23.13 17.64
C ASP A 313 6.80 24.55 17.12
N SER A 314 6.04 24.70 16.03
CA SER A 314 5.67 26.01 15.49
C SER A 314 4.78 26.79 16.47
N LEU A 315 3.76 26.13 17.02
CA LEU A 315 2.84 26.71 17.99
C LEU A 315 3.54 27.07 19.32
N ALA A 316 4.45 26.22 19.78
CA ALA A 316 5.26 26.49 20.97
C ALA A 316 6.17 27.71 20.81
N ARG A 317 6.65 27.98 19.58
CA ARG A 317 7.48 29.15 19.25
C ARG A 317 6.67 30.44 19.08
N GLY A 318 5.34 30.41 19.25
CA GLY A 318 4.48 31.59 19.15
C GLY A 318 4.35 32.14 17.73
N LYS A 319 4.64 31.32 16.72
CA LYS A 319 4.34 31.63 15.31
C LYS A 319 2.94 31.15 14.93
#